data_AF-A0A3A8K4X8-F1
#
_entry.id   AF-A0A3A8K4X8-F1
#
_cell.length_a   1.000
_cell.length_b   1.000
_cell.length_c   1.000
_cell.angle_alpha   90.00
_cell.angle_beta   90.00
_cell.angle_gamma   90.00
#
_symmetry.space_group_name_H-M   'P 1'
#
loop_
_entity.id
_entity.type
_entity.pdbx_description
1 polymer ?
#
loop_
_entity_poly.entity_id
_entity_poly.type
_entity_poly.pdbx_seq_one_letter_code
_entity_poly.pdbx_strand_id
1 'polypeptide(L)'
;MHPRAQPGVHGCVSSALPGYEDAAMANILQFFMAPDDEVAFFRHLERHVLEVYPRRVPPDWVPFRANPDNIPRLPEEDLYLVASEIGPAMVDKVKRGPDKGFWRIDEVRSPVIFIERSRRNEEGELLSGKMWVELEVTSQTGRRDAAPDKFRRLYLEVEEFVKKTFRRGDPKDFFVGNRAARLSKEGLVLRDSAFRGGTVVPHK
;
A
#
# COMPACT_ATOMS: atom_id res chain seq x y z
N MET A 1 -5.67 72.22 22.70
CA MET A 1 -4.97 72.13 21.40
C MET A 1 -4.91 70.67 21.00
N HIS A 2 -5.65 70.28 19.97
CA HIS A 2 -5.46 69.02 19.24
C HIS A 2 -4.23 69.12 18.34
N PRO A 3 -3.63 67.97 18.00
CA PRO A 3 -3.74 67.51 16.62
C PRO A 3 -4.33 66.09 16.51
N ARG A 4 -5.12 65.90 15.46
CA ARG A 4 -5.54 64.62 14.86
C ARG A 4 -4.49 64.15 13.84
N ALA A 5 -4.34 62.83 13.69
CA ALA A 5 -4.21 62.04 12.44
C ALA A 5 -3.65 60.65 12.82
N GLN A 6 -4.46 59.58 12.87
CA GLN A 6 -4.87 58.65 11.80
C GLN A 6 -3.85 57.56 11.43
N PRO A 7 -4.33 56.37 10.98
CA PRO A 7 -3.76 55.06 11.34
C PRO A 7 -2.88 54.45 10.25
N GLY A 8 -1.82 53.74 10.66
CA GLY A 8 -1.00 52.92 9.78
C GLY A 8 -1.61 51.55 9.54
N VAL A 9 -1.98 51.29 8.29
CA VAL A 9 -2.48 50.01 7.75
C VAL A 9 -1.29 49.20 7.22
N HIS A 10 -1.47 47.88 7.19
CA HIS A 10 -0.74 46.86 6.42
C HIS A 10 0.39 46.10 7.11
N GLY A 11 0.14 44.81 7.27
CA GLY A 11 1.11 43.81 7.69
C GLY A 11 0.47 42.49 8.08
N CYS A 12 -0.51 42.00 7.30
CA CYS A 12 -0.90 40.59 7.35
C CYS A 12 0.29 39.80 6.78
N VAL A 13 1.24 39.43 7.65
CA VAL A 13 2.24 38.44 7.31
C VAL A 13 1.68 37.12 7.80
N SER A 14 0.99 36.45 6.88
CA SER A 14 0.86 35.00 6.85
C SER A 14 2.28 34.41 6.88
N SER A 15 2.82 34.22 8.08
CA SER A 15 4.00 33.39 8.27
C SER A 15 3.51 31.96 8.22
N ALA A 16 3.66 31.39 7.03
CA ALA A 16 3.52 29.98 6.73
C ALA A 16 3.96 29.14 7.92
N LEU A 17 3.06 28.28 8.40
CA LEU A 17 3.43 27.19 9.28
C LEU A 17 4.54 26.41 8.56
N PRO A 18 5.76 26.36 9.12
CA PRO A 18 6.82 25.58 8.52
C PRO A 18 6.42 24.13 8.60
N GLY A 19 6.52 23.46 7.45
CA GLY A 19 6.70 22.03 7.30
C GLY A 19 5.78 21.19 8.17
N TYR A 20 4.71 20.68 7.55
CA TYR A 20 4.29 19.33 7.88
C TYR A 20 5.53 18.46 7.61
N GLU A 21 6.34 18.27 8.65
CA GLU A 21 7.49 17.38 8.62
C GLU A 21 6.94 16.06 8.12
N ASP A 22 7.54 15.62 7.01
CA ASP A 22 7.43 14.27 6.48
C ASP A 22 7.59 13.29 7.63
N ALA A 23 6.47 12.92 8.21
CA ALA A 23 6.34 11.78 9.06
C ALA A 23 6.63 10.60 8.12
N ALA A 24 7.88 10.15 8.12
CA ALA A 24 8.38 8.98 7.39
C ALA A 24 7.65 7.71 7.88
N MET A 25 6.36 7.59 7.55
CA MET A 25 5.43 6.66 8.17
C MET A 25 4.79 5.81 7.09
N ALA A 26 5.22 4.56 7.03
CA ALA A 26 4.88 3.54 6.03
C ALA A 26 5.35 3.86 4.60
N ASN A 27 6.13 2.94 4.01
CA ASN A 27 6.39 2.98 2.57
C ASN A 27 5.11 2.53 1.87
N ILE A 28 4.24 3.49 1.54
CA ILE A 28 2.99 3.25 0.85
C ILE A 28 3.21 3.42 -0.65
N LEU A 29 2.87 2.40 -1.42
CA LEU A 29 2.85 2.42 -2.88
C LEU A 29 1.43 2.13 -3.35
N GLN A 30 0.86 3.05 -4.13
CA GLN A 30 -0.46 2.85 -4.74
C GLN A 30 -0.32 2.44 -6.20
N PHE A 31 -1.15 1.48 -6.63
CA PHE A 31 -1.04 0.95 -7.99
C PHE A 31 -2.37 0.55 -8.61
N PHE A 32 -2.36 0.42 -9.93
CA PHE A 32 -3.41 -0.22 -10.72
C PHE A 32 -2.82 -1.44 -11.42
N MET A 33 -3.27 -2.63 -11.04
CA MET A 33 -2.91 -3.89 -11.71
C MET A 33 -4.15 -4.48 -12.39
N ALA A 34 -4.10 -4.65 -13.71
CA ALA A 34 -5.01 -5.56 -14.37
C ALA A 34 -4.57 -7.02 -14.10
N PRO A 35 -5.41 -8.04 -14.38
CA PRO A 35 -5.06 -9.43 -14.11
C PRO A 35 -3.68 -9.86 -14.65
N ASP A 36 -3.32 -9.44 -15.87
CA ASP A 36 -2.00 -9.76 -16.45
C ASP A 36 -0.84 -9.05 -15.71
N ASP A 37 -1.07 -7.84 -15.18
CA ASP A 37 -0.08 -7.14 -14.37
C ASP A 37 0.12 -7.84 -13.02
N GLU A 38 -0.96 -8.33 -12.40
CA GLU A 38 -0.90 -9.11 -11.15
C GLU A 38 -0.13 -10.42 -11.37
N VAL A 39 -0.36 -11.12 -12.49
CA VAL A 39 0.43 -12.30 -12.87
C VAL A 39 1.92 -11.97 -13.00
N ALA A 40 2.26 -10.86 -13.67
CA ALA A 40 3.65 -10.44 -13.81
C ALA A 40 4.28 -10.06 -12.45
N PHE A 41 3.51 -9.43 -11.57
CA PHE A 41 3.94 -9.10 -10.21
C PHE A 41 4.19 -10.37 -9.37
N PHE A 42 3.26 -11.33 -9.34
CA PHE A 42 3.46 -12.59 -8.61
C PHE A 42 4.58 -13.46 -9.20
N ARG A 43 4.83 -13.37 -10.52
CA ARG A 43 6.02 -13.99 -11.13
C ARG A 43 7.31 -13.33 -10.65
N HIS A 44 7.31 -12.01 -10.46
CA HIS A 44 8.45 -11.33 -9.84
C HIS A 44 8.68 -11.81 -8.41
N LEU A 45 7.60 -11.96 -7.62
CA LEU A 45 7.65 -12.40 -6.22
C LEU A 45 8.16 -13.84 -6.03
N GLU A 46 8.00 -14.70 -7.03
CA GLU A 46 8.39 -16.12 -6.96
C GLU A 46 9.87 -16.34 -6.61
N ARG A 47 10.74 -15.36 -6.89
CA ARG A 47 12.15 -15.36 -6.50
C ARG A 47 12.38 -15.32 -4.98
N HIS A 48 11.37 -14.94 -4.20
CA HIS A 48 11.44 -14.75 -2.76
C HIS A 48 10.60 -15.79 -2.02
N VAL A 49 11.02 -16.15 -0.81
CA VAL A 49 10.20 -16.99 0.05
C VAL A 49 9.10 -16.21 0.78
N LEU A 50 8.08 -15.82 0.00
CA LEU A 50 6.85 -15.15 0.49
C LEU A 50 5.65 -16.10 0.58
N GLU A 51 5.00 -16.13 1.72
CA GLU A 51 3.77 -16.88 2.00
C GLU A 51 2.55 -15.96 2.06
N VAL A 52 1.42 -16.40 1.51
CA VAL A 52 0.18 -15.63 1.45
C VAL A 52 -0.71 -15.93 2.66
N TYR A 53 -1.18 -14.87 3.30
CA TYR A 53 -2.17 -14.90 4.36
C TYR A 53 -3.30 -13.90 4.06
N PRO A 54 -4.56 -14.22 4.35
CA PRO A 54 -5.64 -13.23 4.30
C PRO A 54 -5.52 -12.25 5.46
N ARG A 55 -6.17 -11.09 5.35
CA ARG A 55 -6.22 -10.10 6.44
C ARG A 55 -6.79 -10.66 7.74
N ARG A 56 -7.83 -11.49 7.64
CA ARG A 56 -8.46 -12.21 8.75
C ARG A 56 -8.11 -13.68 8.58
N VAL A 57 -7.12 -14.16 9.32
CA VAL A 57 -6.56 -15.50 9.16
C VAL A 57 -7.46 -16.53 9.86
N PRO A 58 -8.10 -17.46 9.10
CA PRO A 58 -8.79 -18.58 9.71
C PRO A 58 -7.83 -19.45 10.55
N PRO A 59 -8.27 -20.04 11.67
CA PRO A 59 -7.41 -20.88 12.51
C PRO A 59 -6.85 -22.13 11.80
N ASP A 60 -7.50 -22.58 10.73
CA ASP A 60 -7.15 -23.71 9.88
C ASP A 60 -6.44 -23.28 8.58
N TRP A 61 -6.06 -22.01 8.46
CA TRP A 61 -5.38 -21.50 7.28
C TRP A 61 -4.05 -22.19 7.03
N VAL A 62 -3.89 -22.71 5.81
CA VAL A 62 -2.63 -23.27 5.33
C VAL A 62 -1.99 -22.26 4.37
N PRO A 63 -0.86 -21.64 4.73
CA PRO A 63 -0.19 -20.68 3.86
C PRO A 63 0.30 -21.36 2.58
N PHE A 64 0.42 -20.56 1.53
CA PHE A 64 0.95 -21.00 0.24
C PHE A 64 1.87 -19.95 -0.36
N ARG A 65 2.73 -20.37 -1.29
CA ARG A 65 3.76 -19.52 -1.90
C ARG A 65 3.12 -18.44 -2.77
N ALA A 66 3.61 -17.21 -2.68
CA ALA A 66 3.23 -16.12 -3.57
C ALA A 66 3.88 -16.32 -4.96
N ASN A 67 3.18 -17.05 -5.83
CA ASN A 67 3.58 -17.33 -7.21
C ASN A 67 2.36 -17.30 -8.16
N PRO A 68 2.57 -17.30 -9.48
CA PRO A 68 1.47 -17.24 -10.45
C PRO A 68 0.45 -18.36 -10.32
N ASP A 69 0.89 -19.58 -10.02
CA ASP A 69 0.02 -20.76 -9.94
C ASP A 69 -0.99 -20.67 -8.79
N ASN A 70 -0.67 -19.92 -7.74
CA ASN A 70 -1.54 -19.71 -6.60
C ASN A 70 -2.43 -18.46 -6.70
N ILE A 71 -2.37 -17.68 -7.79
CA ILE A 71 -3.23 -16.49 -7.97
C ILE A 71 -4.74 -16.81 -7.80
N PRO A 72 -5.27 -17.93 -8.35
CA PRO A 72 -6.69 -18.28 -8.17
C PRO A 72 -7.10 -18.53 -6.71
N ARG A 73 -6.13 -18.74 -5.82
CA ARG A 73 -6.34 -19.00 -4.38
C ARG A 73 -6.19 -17.75 -3.52
N LEU A 74 -5.80 -16.61 -4.11
CA LEU A 74 -5.58 -15.38 -3.36
C LEU A 74 -6.86 -14.91 -2.67
N PRO A 75 -6.76 -14.32 -1.47
CA PRO A 75 -7.86 -13.58 -0.86
C PRO A 75 -8.41 -12.52 -1.82
N GLU A 76 -9.72 -12.30 -1.77
CA GLU A 76 -10.42 -11.42 -2.72
C GLU A 76 -10.00 -9.96 -2.58
N GLU A 77 -9.87 -9.45 -1.36
CA GLU A 77 -9.56 -8.04 -1.09
C GLU A 77 -8.09 -7.86 -0.66
N ASP A 78 -7.80 -8.22 0.59
CA ASP A 78 -6.56 -7.87 1.27
C ASP A 78 -5.77 -9.12 1.65
N LEU A 79 -4.47 -9.05 1.50
CA LEU A 79 -3.55 -10.11 1.88
C LEU A 79 -2.25 -9.58 2.49
N TYR A 80 -1.58 -10.45 3.21
CA TYR A 80 -0.22 -10.28 3.66
C TYR A 80 0.69 -11.25 2.91
N LEU A 81 1.86 -10.75 2.50
CA LEU A 81 2.99 -11.53 2.02
C LEU A 81 4.02 -11.62 3.14
N VAL A 82 4.13 -12.77 3.78
CA VAL A 82 5.05 -13.02 4.90
C VAL A 82 6.36 -13.58 4.36
N ALA A 83 7.49 -12.91 4.63
CA ALA A 83 8.82 -13.43 4.31
C ALA A 83 9.27 -14.49 5.32
N SER A 84 8.74 -15.71 5.18
CA SER A 84 8.87 -16.78 6.19
C SER A 84 10.31 -17.27 6.41
N GLU A 85 11.20 -17.11 5.43
CA GLU A 85 12.65 -17.35 5.61
C GLU A 85 13.35 -16.34 6.52
N ILE A 86 12.77 -15.14 6.70
CA ILE A 86 13.37 -14.09 7.53
C ILE A 86 12.83 -14.18 8.95
N GLY A 87 11.54 -14.51 9.11
CA GLY A 87 10.90 -14.66 10.40
C GLY A 87 9.47 -15.14 10.29
N PRO A 88 8.89 -15.64 11.39
CA PRO A 88 7.53 -16.18 11.38
C PRO A 88 6.47 -15.09 11.24
N ALA A 89 5.28 -15.48 10.76
CA ALA A 89 4.08 -14.69 10.95
C ALA A 89 3.71 -14.67 12.44
N MET A 90 3.81 -13.50 13.07
CA MET A 90 3.31 -13.28 14.42
C MET A 90 1.83 -12.91 14.31
N VAL A 91 0.99 -13.61 15.08
CA VAL A 91 -0.46 -13.42 15.01
C VAL A 91 -1.07 -13.25 16.40
N ASP A 92 -2.09 -12.40 16.47
CA ASP A 92 -2.92 -12.21 17.65
C ASP A 92 -4.32 -12.76 17.43
N LYS A 93 -4.84 -13.50 18.41
CA LYS A 93 -6.23 -13.96 18.38
C LYS A 93 -7.19 -12.80 18.62
N VAL A 94 -8.13 -12.60 17.70
CA VAL A 94 -9.20 -11.61 17.85
C VAL A 94 -10.21 -12.10 18.89
N LYS A 95 -10.34 -11.35 19.99
CA LYS A 95 -11.14 -11.75 21.17
C LYS A 95 -12.58 -11.23 21.15
N ARG A 96 -12.87 -10.17 20.40
CA ARG A 96 -14.16 -9.45 20.39
C ARG A 96 -14.50 -8.94 18.99
N GLY A 97 -15.78 -8.63 18.76
CA GLY A 97 -16.27 -8.09 17.49
C GLY A 97 -16.67 -9.17 16.47
N PRO A 98 -17.03 -8.75 15.24
CA PRO A 98 -17.48 -9.66 14.18
C PRO A 98 -16.42 -10.68 13.77
N ASP A 99 -15.14 -10.38 13.99
CA ASP A 99 -14.01 -11.23 13.59
C ASP A 99 -13.50 -12.12 14.75
N LYS A 100 -14.29 -12.28 15.81
CA LYS A 100 -13.90 -13.11 16.96
C LYS A 100 -13.59 -14.54 16.50
N GLY A 101 -12.43 -15.04 16.91
CA GLY A 101 -11.97 -16.39 16.58
C GLY A 101 -10.97 -16.44 15.43
N PHE A 102 -10.92 -15.42 14.57
CA PHE A 102 -9.85 -15.26 13.59
C PHE A 102 -8.55 -14.82 14.26
N TRP A 103 -7.44 -15.01 13.55
CA TRP A 103 -6.17 -14.39 13.88
C TRP A 103 -5.93 -13.16 13.02
N ARG A 104 -5.18 -12.21 13.56
CA ARG A 104 -4.71 -11.01 12.86
C ARG A 104 -3.19 -11.02 12.87
N ILE A 105 -2.58 -10.78 11.73
CA ILE A 105 -1.13 -10.61 11.64
C ILE A 105 -0.71 -9.33 12.36
N ASP A 106 0.35 -9.43 13.17
CA ASP A 106 1.03 -8.29 13.76
C ASP A 106 2.05 -7.76 12.74
N GLU A 107 1.68 -6.68 12.06
CA GLU A 107 2.46 -6.01 11.01
C GLU A 107 3.79 -5.42 11.52
N VAL A 108 3.90 -5.17 12.82
CA VAL A 108 5.09 -4.59 13.45
C VAL A 108 6.11 -5.66 13.77
N ARG A 109 5.65 -6.81 14.28
CA ARG A 109 6.52 -7.92 14.71
C ARG A 109 6.85 -8.91 13.61
N SER A 110 6.08 -8.92 12.53
CA SER A 110 6.21 -9.87 11.44
C SER A 110 6.91 -9.24 10.22
N PRO A 111 7.75 -9.97 9.47
CA PRO A 111 8.33 -9.48 8.22
C PRO A 111 7.31 -9.59 7.08
N VAL A 112 6.34 -8.67 7.04
CA VAL A 112 5.17 -8.78 6.13
C VAL A 112 5.00 -7.55 5.27
N ILE A 113 4.59 -7.78 4.02
CA ILE A 113 4.12 -6.74 3.12
C ILE A 113 2.60 -6.88 3.05
N PHE A 114 1.87 -5.82 3.36
CA PHE A 114 0.43 -5.79 3.15
C PHE A 114 0.10 -5.37 1.72
N ILE A 115 -0.90 -6.02 1.12
CA ILE A 115 -1.40 -5.73 -0.22
C ILE A 115 -2.93 -5.68 -0.19
N GLU A 116 -3.48 -4.54 -0.59
CA GLU A 116 -4.86 -4.40 -1.08
C GLU A 116 -4.81 -4.57 -2.60
N ARG A 117 -5.60 -5.50 -3.14
CA ARG A 117 -5.59 -5.82 -4.57
C ARG A 117 -6.38 -4.79 -5.37
N SER A 118 -5.94 -4.54 -6.61
CA SER A 118 -6.76 -3.79 -7.57
C SER A 118 -7.97 -4.62 -7.97
N ARG A 119 -9.18 -4.04 -7.87
CA ARG A 119 -10.44 -4.73 -8.16
C ARG A 119 -11.36 -3.88 -9.01
N ARG A 120 -12.32 -4.52 -9.69
CA ARG A 120 -13.37 -3.78 -10.38
C ARG A 120 -14.49 -3.42 -9.41
N ASN A 121 -14.99 -2.19 -9.50
CA ASN A 121 -16.24 -1.82 -8.85
C ASN A 121 -17.46 -2.25 -9.70
N GLU A 122 -18.67 -1.98 -9.21
CA GLU A 122 -19.93 -2.32 -9.89
C GLU A 122 -20.07 -1.61 -11.26
N GLU A 123 -19.41 -0.47 -11.43
CA GLU A 123 -19.37 0.30 -12.68
C GLU A 123 -18.32 -0.21 -13.67
N GLY A 124 -17.55 -1.25 -13.29
CA GLY A 124 -16.49 -1.84 -14.10
C GLY A 124 -15.19 -1.03 -14.12
N GLU A 125 -15.09 0.04 -13.34
CA GLU A 125 -13.87 0.82 -13.14
C GLU A 125 -12.86 0.01 -12.31
N LEU A 126 -11.57 0.15 -12.61
CA LEU A 126 -10.50 -0.48 -11.83
C LEU A 126 -10.13 0.42 -10.65
N LEU A 127 -10.37 -0.06 -9.44
CA LEU A 127 -9.97 0.58 -8.19
C LEU A 127 -8.47 0.39 -7.94
N SER A 128 -7.81 1.42 -7.39
CA SER A 128 -6.42 1.34 -6.96
C SER A 128 -6.25 0.30 -5.85
N GLY A 129 -5.20 -0.50 -5.99
CA GLY A 129 -4.65 -1.30 -4.90
C GLY A 129 -3.56 -0.50 -4.17
N LYS A 130 -3.08 -1.06 -3.07
CA LYS A 130 -2.08 -0.45 -2.21
C LYS A 130 -1.15 -1.50 -1.64
N MET A 131 0.15 -1.23 -1.63
CA MET A 131 1.15 -2.04 -0.95
C MET A 131 1.82 -1.19 0.11
N TRP A 132 2.02 -1.75 1.30
CA TRP A 132 2.78 -1.07 2.34
C TRP A 132 3.44 -2.01 3.34
N VAL A 133 4.35 -1.46 4.13
CA VAL A 133 5.13 -2.17 5.15
C VAL A 133 5.59 -1.23 6.26
N GLU A 134 5.74 -1.75 7.48
CA GLU A 134 6.44 -1.08 8.58
C GLU A 134 7.93 -1.46 8.60
N LEU A 135 8.84 -0.55 8.23
CA LEU A 135 10.29 -0.79 8.23
C LEU A 135 11.05 -0.08 9.35
N GLU A 136 10.58 1.10 9.75
CA GLU A 136 11.24 1.98 10.71
C GLU A 136 10.70 1.75 12.14
N VAL A 137 11.44 2.23 13.15
CA VAL A 137 10.90 2.41 14.49
C VAL A 137 10.23 3.77 14.54
N THR A 138 8.92 3.80 14.72
CA THR A 138 8.16 5.04 14.92
C THR A 138 7.63 5.09 16.35
N SER A 139 7.41 6.29 16.88
CA SER A 139 6.79 6.47 18.20
C SER A 139 5.39 5.86 18.30
N GLN A 140 4.73 5.62 17.16
CA GLN A 140 3.38 5.06 17.05
C GLN A 140 3.35 3.53 16.97
N THR A 141 4.38 2.88 16.43
CA THR A 141 4.39 1.43 16.18
C THR A 141 4.70 0.62 17.44
N GLY A 142 5.22 1.24 18.51
CA GLY A 142 5.63 0.53 19.74
C GLY A 142 6.77 -0.47 19.51
N ARG A 143 7.40 -0.43 18.33
CA ARG A 143 8.52 -1.28 17.94
C ARG A 143 9.76 -0.87 18.74
N ARG A 144 10.51 -1.86 19.24
CA ARG A 144 11.78 -1.59 19.93
C ARG A 144 12.96 -1.51 18.95
N ASP A 145 12.88 -2.28 17.87
CA ASP A 145 13.95 -2.47 16.90
C ASP A 145 13.41 -2.31 15.47
N ALA A 146 14.21 -1.81 14.53
CA ALA A 146 13.81 -1.70 13.13
C ALA A 146 13.53 -3.07 12.49
N ALA A 147 12.87 -3.07 11.33
CA ALA A 147 12.72 -4.31 10.56
C ALA A 147 14.10 -4.91 10.21
N PRO A 148 14.23 -6.25 10.16
CA PRO A 148 15.48 -6.88 9.76
C PRO A 148 15.97 -6.36 8.40
N ASP A 149 17.26 -6.06 8.27
CA ASP A 149 17.86 -5.53 7.03
C ASP A 149 17.54 -6.37 5.80
N LYS A 150 17.52 -7.71 5.95
CA LYS A 150 17.14 -8.63 4.88
C LYS A 150 15.73 -8.36 4.38
N PHE A 151 14.79 -8.08 5.28
CA PHE A 151 13.40 -7.79 4.93
C PHE A 151 13.26 -6.41 4.30
N ARG A 152 13.98 -5.40 4.82
CA ARG A 152 14.06 -4.07 4.19
C ARG A 152 14.55 -4.17 2.74
N ARG A 153 15.62 -4.93 2.48
CA ARG A 153 16.15 -5.14 1.12
C ARG A 153 15.15 -5.85 0.21
N LEU A 154 14.49 -6.89 0.71
CA LEU A 154 13.44 -7.60 -0.03
C LEU A 154 12.32 -6.63 -0.43
N TYR A 155 11.79 -5.85 0.52
CA TYR A 155 10.72 -4.90 0.21
C TYR A 155 11.17 -3.85 -0.82
N LEU A 156 12.37 -3.27 -0.67
CA LEU A 156 12.89 -2.29 -1.62
C LEU A 156 13.08 -2.88 -3.03
N GLU A 157 13.43 -4.17 -3.14
CA GLU A 157 13.50 -4.86 -4.44
C GLU A 157 12.11 -4.98 -5.10
N VAL A 158 11.09 -5.36 -4.31
CA VAL A 158 9.70 -5.45 -4.78
C VAL A 158 9.16 -4.07 -5.16
N GLU A 159 9.41 -3.06 -4.33
CA GLU A 159 9.01 -1.68 -4.60
C GLU A 159 9.66 -1.14 -5.88
N GLU A 160 10.96 -1.40 -6.04
CA GLU A 160 11.74 -0.99 -7.20
C GLU A 160 11.25 -1.66 -8.49
N PHE A 161 10.82 -2.92 -8.42
CA PHE A 161 10.20 -3.58 -9.56
C PHE A 161 8.95 -2.82 -10.03
N VAL A 162 8.05 -2.45 -9.12
CA VAL A 162 6.85 -1.70 -9.47
C VAL A 162 7.24 -0.34 -10.05
N LYS A 163 8.15 0.40 -9.40
CA LYS A 163 8.62 1.71 -9.86
C LYS A 163 9.24 1.68 -11.26
N LYS A 164 9.95 0.60 -11.60
CA LYS A 164 10.61 0.43 -12.92
C LYS A 164 9.67 -0.04 -14.01
N THR A 165 8.73 -0.92 -13.69
CA THR A 165 7.91 -1.60 -14.70
C THR A 165 6.59 -0.88 -14.97
N PHE A 166 6.09 -0.10 -14.01
CA PHE A 166 4.79 0.56 -14.11
C PHE A 166 4.98 2.02 -14.54
N ARG A 167 3.96 2.55 -15.20
CA ARG A 167 3.91 3.97 -15.59
C ARG A 167 3.50 4.81 -14.38
N ARG A 168 4.00 6.05 -14.28
CA ARG A 168 3.43 7.01 -13.33
C ARG A 168 2.00 7.36 -13.75
N GLY A 169 1.10 7.48 -12.79
CA GLY A 169 -0.22 8.09 -12.98
C GLY A 169 -0.19 9.60 -12.71
N ASP A 170 -1.25 10.27 -13.13
CA ASP A 170 -1.61 11.62 -12.69
C ASP A 170 -2.95 11.52 -11.94
N PRO A 171 -3.00 11.85 -10.63
CA PRO A 171 -1.92 12.40 -9.78
C PRO A 171 -0.69 11.48 -9.59
N LYS A 172 0.48 12.08 -9.28
CA LYS A 172 1.82 11.43 -9.31
C LYS A 172 2.05 10.26 -8.35
N ASP A 173 1.12 10.02 -7.43
CA ASP A 173 1.26 9.02 -6.36
C ASP A 173 0.87 7.61 -6.78
N PHE A 174 0.38 7.44 -8.02
CA PHE A 174 -0.07 6.17 -8.54
C PHE A 174 0.93 5.55 -9.53
N PHE A 175 1.03 4.23 -9.49
CA PHE A 175 1.72 3.42 -10.49
C PHE A 175 0.71 2.60 -11.30
N VAL A 176 0.71 2.73 -12.62
CA VAL A 176 -0.20 2.02 -13.50
C VAL A 176 0.54 0.91 -14.22
N GLY A 177 0.11 -0.34 -14.01
CA GLY A 177 0.63 -1.52 -14.70
C GLY A 177 0.50 -1.37 -16.22
N ASN A 178 1.36 -2.05 -16.98
CA ASN A 178 1.40 -1.90 -18.43
C ASN A 178 0.09 -2.33 -19.09
N ARG A 179 -0.54 -3.40 -18.59
CA ARG A 179 -1.84 -3.86 -19.08
C ARG A 179 -2.95 -2.91 -18.66
N ALA A 180 -3.00 -2.47 -17.41
CA ALA A 180 -3.95 -1.47 -16.93
C ALA A 180 -3.86 -0.16 -17.75
N ALA A 181 -2.65 0.32 -18.06
CA ALA A 181 -2.46 1.52 -18.87
C ALA A 181 -2.96 1.35 -20.31
N ARG A 182 -2.78 0.15 -20.90
CA ARG A 182 -3.35 -0.16 -22.21
C ARG A 182 -4.87 -0.19 -22.18
N LEU A 183 -5.45 -0.89 -21.20
CA LEU A 183 -6.91 -0.96 -21.03
C LEU A 183 -7.51 0.44 -20.78
N SER A 184 -6.78 1.32 -20.09
CA SER A 184 -7.22 2.70 -19.88
C SER A 184 -7.34 3.48 -21.19
N LYS A 185 -6.40 3.28 -22.14
CA LYS A 185 -6.52 3.82 -23.50
C LYS A 185 -7.69 3.23 -24.29
N GLU A 186 -8.11 2.01 -23.94
CA GLU A 186 -9.26 1.31 -24.52
C GLU A 186 -10.58 1.65 -23.81
N GLY A 187 -10.57 2.55 -22.81
CA GLY A 187 -11.77 3.05 -22.13
C GLY A 187 -11.96 2.60 -20.68
N LEU A 188 -11.03 1.81 -20.11
CA LEU A 188 -11.08 1.46 -18.68
C LEU A 188 -10.81 2.69 -17.80
N VAL A 189 -11.74 3.01 -16.91
CA VAL A 189 -11.54 4.06 -15.91
C VAL A 189 -10.70 3.51 -14.76
N LEU A 190 -9.64 4.25 -14.38
CA LEU A 190 -8.83 3.98 -13.20
C LEU A 190 -9.28 4.92 -12.08
N ARG A 191 -9.74 4.37 -10.96
CA ARG A 191 -10.36 5.10 -9.87
C ARG A 191 -9.55 4.92 -8.59
N ASP A 192 -9.20 6.02 -7.94
CA ASP A 192 -8.64 5.96 -6.59
C ASP A 192 -9.66 5.36 -5.61
N SER A 193 -9.26 4.34 -4.86
CA SER A 193 -10.09 3.63 -3.89
C SER A 193 -10.35 4.44 -2.61
N ALA A 194 -9.65 5.57 -2.41
CA ALA A 194 -9.89 6.47 -1.29
C ALA A 194 -11.32 7.04 -1.31
N PHE A 195 -11.84 7.40 -0.12
CA PHE A 195 -13.14 8.07 -0.01
C PHE A 195 -13.09 9.42 -0.73
N ARG A 196 -13.94 9.60 -1.75
CA ARG A 196 -13.92 10.72 -2.72
C ARG A 196 -12.71 10.74 -3.66
N GLY A 197 -12.10 9.57 -3.89
CA GLY A 197 -11.00 9.38 -4.83
C GLY A 197 -11.34 9.80 -6.26
N GLY A 198 -10.38 10.45 -6.91
CA GLY A 198 -10.49 10.91 -8.29
C GLY A 198 -10.25 9.81 -9.32
N THR A 199 -10.32 10.19 -10.60
CA THR A 199 -9.82 9.34 -11.70
C THR A 199 -8.32 9.55 -11.85
N VAL A 200 -7.59 8.48 -12.11
CA VAL A 200 -6.16 8.50 -12.41
C VAL A 200 -5.94 8.27 -13.89
N VAL A 201 -5.08 9.07 -14.51
CA VAL A 201 -4.69 8.86 -15.92
C VAL A 201 -3.22 8.42 -16.01
N PRO A 202 -2.88 7.38 -16.81
CA PRO A 202 -1.49 6.99 -16.99
C PRO A 202 -0.74 8.07 -17.77
N HIS A 203 0.48 8.41 -17.33
CA HIS A 203 1.37 9.23 -18.14
C HIS A 203 1.75 8.52 -19.46
N LYS A 204 1.98 9.33 -20.50
CA LYS A 204 2.29 8.87 -21.86
C LYS A 204 3.60 8.08 -21.92
#